data_AF-A0A953R7B2-F1
#
_entry.id   AF-A0A953R7B2-F1
#
_cell.length_a   1.000
_cell.length_b   1.000
_cell.length_c   1.000
_cell.angle_alpha   90.00
_cell.angle_beta   90.00
_cell.angle_gamma   90.00
#
_symmetry.space_group_name_H-M   'P 1'
#
loop_
_entity.id
_entity.type
_entity.pdbx_description
1 polymer ?
#
loop_
_entity_poly.entity_id
_entity_poly.type
_entity_poly.pdbx_seq_one_letter_code
_entity_poly.pdbx_strand_id
1 'polypeptide(L)'
;MQQIDAADCAKARKLAKNLADSWSMIQPSDAIRTKAAVLVERHDLRAADSLQLAAALEWCEDAPHGRVFLTVDQRLRTAALLTGFDSKQM
;
A
#
# COMPACT_ATOMS: atom_id res chain seq x y z
N MET A 1 -20.67 -5.73 18.59
CA MET A 1 -19.98 -4.60 17.94
C MET A 1 -20.26 -3.38 18.80
N GLN A 2 -19.27 -2.82 19.51
CA GLN A 2 -19.51 -1.57 20.26
C GLN A 2 -19.71 -0.44 19.25
N GLN A 3 -20.76 0.36 19.46
CA GLN A 3 -21.09 1.47 18.58
C GLN A 3 -20.18 2.64 18.93
N ILE A 4 -19.40 3.12 17.96
CA ILE A 4 -18.57 4.31 18.13
C ILE A 4 -19.50 5.52 18.18
N ASP A 5 -19.40 6.34 19.22
CA ASP A 5 -20.22 7.54 19.33
C ASP A 5 -19.78 8.63 18.34
N ALA A 6 -20.59 9.67 18.19
CA ALA A 6 -20.33 10.75 17.24
C ALA A 6 -19.04 11.52 17.55
N ALA A 7 -18.70 11.67 18.84
CA ALA A 7 -17.51 12.39 19.28
C ALA A 7 -16.23 11.60 18.94
N ASP A 8 -16.24 10.29 19.18
CA ASP A 8 -15.12 9.41 18.85
C ASP A 8 -14.96 9.25 17.33
N CYS A 9 -16.06 9.20 16.56
CA CYS A 9 -15.99 9.28 15.10
C CYS A 9 -15.32 10.58 14.62
N ALA A 10 -15.66 11.72 15.22
CA ALA A 10 -15.07 13.01 14.86
C ALA A 10 -13.57 13.07 15.19
N LYS A 11 -13.16 12.57 16.36
CA LYS A 11 -11.75 12.45 16.74
C LYS A 11 -10.98 11.55 15.77
N ALA A 12 -11.51 10.37 15.46
CA ALA A 12 -10.88 9.42 14.55
C ALA A 12 -10.71 10.01 13.13
N ARG A 13 -11.73 10.70 12.61
CA ARG A 13 -11.64 11.39 11.30
C ARG A 13 -10.58 12.50 11.31
N LYS A 14 -10.50 13.29 12.39
CA LYS A 14 -9.47 14.32 12.52
C LYS A 14 -8.07 13.72 12.53
N LEU A 15 -7.86 12.63 13.27
CA LEU A 15 -6.59 11.91 13.28
C LEU A 15 -6.23 11.37 11.89
N ALA A 16 -7.17 10.70 11.22
CA ALA A 16 -6.96 10.17 9.88
C ALA A 16 -6.59 11.27 8.88
N LYS A 17 -7.25 12.43 8.95
CA LYS A 17 -6.92 13.59 8.11
C LYS A 17 -5.49 14.10 8.39
N ASN A 18 -5.12 14.29 9.65
CA ASN A 18 -3.78 14.77 10.00
C ASN A 18 -2.69 13.80 9.51
N LEU A 19 -2.91 12.49 9.60
CA LEU A 19 -1.99 11.50 9.03
C LEU A 19 -1.94 11.60 7.51
N ALA A 20 -3.09 11.75 6.86
CA ALA A 20 -3.17 11.87 5.41
C ALA A 20 -2.49 13.12 4.86
N ASP A 21 -2.57 14.23 5.58
CA ASP A 21 -1.92 15.50 5.24
C ASP A 21 -0.39 15.43 5.45
N SER A 22 0.12 14.41 6.15
CA SER A 22 1.55 14.28 6.49
C SER A 22 2.35 13.35 5.57
N TRP A 23 1.70 12.43 4.86
CA TRP A 23 2.40 11.47 4.00
C TRP A 23 2.56 11.98 2.57
N SER A 24 3.59 11.50 1.89
CA SER A 24 3.71 11.66 0.44
C SER A 24 2.94 10.55 -0.26
N MET A 25 1.98 10.93 -1.10
CA MET A 25 1.17 9.98 -1.87
C MET A 25 1.68 9.90 -3.31
N ILE A 26 1.99 8.69 -3.77
CA ILE A 26 2.20 8.42 -5.18
C ILE A 26 0.84 8.53 -5.89
N GLN A 27 0.77 9.45 -6.86
CA GLN A 27 -0.46 9.68 -7.60
C GLN A 27 -0.71 8.57 -8.62
N PRO A 28 -1.98 8.22 -8.90
CA PRO A 28 -2.31 7.30 -9.97
C PRO A 28 -1.74 7.76 -11.31
N SER A 29 -1.16 6.84 -12.06
CA SER A 29 -0.61 7.10 -13.39
C SER A 29 -0.82 5.91 -14.32
N ASP A 30 -0.69 6.15 -15.62
CA ASP A 30 -0.72 5.10 -16.64
C ASP A 30 0.42 4.09 -16.47
N ALA A 31 1.58 4.54 -15.99
CA ALA A 31 2.72 3.69 -15.68
C ALA A 31 2.38 2.72 -14.54
N ILE A 32 1.78 3.22 -13.45
CA ILE A 32 1.33 2.40 -12.31
C ILE A 32 0.27 1.39 -12.76
N ARG A 33 -0.70 1.82 -13.57
CA ARG A 33 -1.75 0.92 -14.09
C ARG A 33 -1.15 -0.21 -14.92
N THR A 34 -0.22 0.12 -15.82
CA THR A 34 0.46 -0.87 -16.68
C THR A 34 1.27 -1.85 -15.83
N LYS A 35 2.02 -1.35 -14.83
CA LYS A 35 2.80 -2.17 -13.92
C LYS A 35 1.90 -3.09 -13.07
N ALA A 36 0.78 -2.58 -12.57
CA ALA A 36 -0.19 -3.35 -11.80
C ALA A 36 -0.80 -4.51 -12.60
N ALA A 37 -1.08 -4.32 -13.90
CA ALA A 37 -1.59 -5.39 -14.75
C ALA A 37 -0.61 -6.58 -14.83
N VAL A 38 0.69 -6.30 -15.01
CA VAL A 38 1.75 -7.33 -15.01
C VAL A 38 1.87 -8.01 -13.65
N LEU A 39 1.69 -7.29 -12.54
CA LEU A 39 1.77 -7.86 -11.19
C LEU A 39 0.62 -8.83 -10.89
N VAL A 40 -0.59 -8.59 -11.41
CA VAL A 40 -1.73 -9.53 -11.29
C VAL A 40 -1.44 -10.85 -12.01
N GLU A 41 -0.69 -10.83 -13.11
CA GLU A 41 -0.32 -12.05 -13.83
C GLU A 41 0.78 -12.84 -13.11
N ARG A 42 1.74 -12.13 -12.49
CA ARG A 42 2.91 -12.74 -11.82
C ARG A 42 2.62 -13.22 -10.40
N HIS A 43 1.69 -12.57 -9.72
CA HIS A 43 1.36 -12.85 -8.34
C HIS A 43 -0.14 -13.03 -8.21
N ASP A 44 -0.60 -13.95 -7.36
CA ASP A 44 -2.01 -14.08 -7.01
C ASP A 44 -2.44 -12.89 -6.13
N LEU A 45 -2.62 -11.72 -6.76
CA LEU A 45 -3.03 -10.46 -6.13
C LEU A 45 -4.35 -9.97 -6.70
N ARG A 46 -5.14 -9.30 -5.86
CA ARG A 46 -6.31 -8.54 -6.32
C ARG A 46 -5.83 -7.26 -7.00
N ALA A 47 -6.64 -6.70 -7.89
CA ALA A 47 -6.31 -5.48 -8.62
C ALA A 47 -5.89 -4.31 -7.70
N ALA A 48 -6.56 -4.14 -6.55
CA ALA A 48 -6.21 -3.09 -5.58
C ALA A 48 -4.82 -3.33 -4.95
N ASP A 49 -4.49 -4.57 -4.60
CA ASP A 49 -3.20 -4.93 -4.00
C ASP A 49 -2.07 -4.76 -5.03
N SER A 50 -2.32 -5.12 -6.30
CA SER A 50 -1.37 -4.90 -7.39
C SER A 50 -1.11 -3.42 -7.67
N LEU A 51 -2.13 -2.56 -7.54
CA LEU A 51 -1.95 -1.10 -7.64
C LEU A 51 -1.11 -0.55 -6.48
N GLN A 52 -1.31 -1.06 -5.26
CA GLN A 52 -0.48 -0.68 -4.11
C GLN A 52 0.98 -1.09 -4.30
N LEU A 53 1.24 -2.32 -4.76
CA LEU A 53 2.59 -2.79 -5.03
C LEU A 53 3.24 -2.02 -6.19
N ALA A 54 2.50 -1.75 -7.26
CA ALA A 54 2.98 -0.95 -8.39
C ALA A 54 3.34 0.49 -7.97
N ALA A 55 2.53 1.13 -7.12
CA ALA A 55 2.82 2.46 -6.60
C ALA A 55 4.06 2.47 -5.69
N ALA A 56 4.28 1.43 -4.89
CA ALA A 56 5.49 1.31 -4.08
C ALA A 56 6.75 1.13 -4.94
N LEU A 57 6.67 0.37 -6.03
CA LEU A 57 7.76 0.24 -7.00
C LEU A 57 8.05 1.56 -7.70
N GLU A 58 7.02 2.32 -8.07
CA GLU A 58 7.17 3.66 -8.63
C GLU A 58 7.88 4.59 -7.63
N TRP A 59 7.49 4.57 -6.36
CA TRP A 59 8.11 5.38 -5.30
C TRP A 59 9.62 5.12 -5.16
N CYS A 60 10.04 3.85 -5.28
CA CYS A 60 11.45 3.50 -5.17
C CYS A 60 12.16 3.37 -6.53
N GLU A 61 11.57 3.85 -7.62
CA GLU A 61 12.14 3.79 -8.98
C GLU A 61 12.59 2.37 -9.36
N ASP A 62 11.75 1.36 -9.06
CA ASP A 62 12.03 -0.07 -9.27
C ASP A 62 13.30 -0.59 -8.54
N ALA A 63 13.77 0.12 -7.50
CA ALA A 63 14.87 -0.29 -6.62
C ALA A 63 14.39 -0.59 -5.17
N PRO A 64 13.68 -1.72 -4.94
CA PRO A 64 13.01 -2.01 -3.68
C PRO A 64 13.93 -2.49 -2.53
N HIS A 65 15.17 -2.85 -2.84
CA HIS A 65 16.11 -3.39 -1.84
C HIS A 65 16.38 -2.38 -0.71
N GLY A 66 16.30 -2.85 0.54
CA GLY A 66 16.46 -2.00 1.73
C GLY A 66 15.27 -1.07 2.01
N ARG A 67 14.18 -1.17 1.22
CA ARG A 67 12.94 -0.43 1.43
C ARG A 67 11.89 -1.35 2.03
N VAL A 68 11.10 -0.82 2.96
CA VAL A 68 10.07 -1.61 3.66
C VAL A 68 8.72 -1.43 3.00
N PHE A 69 8.06 -2.53 2.63
CA PHE A 69 6.65 -2.55 2.26
C PHE A 69 5.81 -2.99 3.47
N LEU A 70 4.98 -2.09 3.99
CA LEU A 70 4.17 -2.34 5.18
C LEU A 70 2.73 -2.71 4.80
N THR A 71 2.31 -3.92 5.16
CA THR A 71 0.92 -4.37 5.00
C THR A 71 0.58 -5.46 6.00
N VAL A 72 -0.69 -5.51 6.41
CA VAL A 72 -1.27 -6.62 7.20
C VAL A 72 -1.78 -7.76 6.32
N ASP A 73 -1.94 -7.53 5.01
CA ASP A 73 -2.34 -8.57 4.06
C ASP A 73 -1.15 -9.48 3.72
N GLN A 74 -1.29 -10.77 4.00
CA GLN A 74 -0.22 -11.75 3.84
C GLN A 74 0.12 -12.02 2.37
N ARG A 75 -0.86 -11.99 1.46
CA ARG A 75 -0.64 -12.22 0.02
C ARG A 75 0.14 -11.05 -0.57
N LEU A 76 -0.27 -9.82 -0.25
CA LEU A 76 0.44 -8.61 -0.68
C LEU A 76 1.85 -8.54 -0.09
N ARG A 77 2.03 -8.88 1.18
CA ARG A 77 3.36 -8.96 1.81
C ARG A 77 4.27 -9.93 1.07
N THR A 78 3.76 -11.12 0.74
CA THR A 78 4.52 -12.15 0.03
C THR A 78 4.94 -11.66 -1.35
N ALA A 79 4.04 -11.02 -2.10
CA ALA A 79 4.38 -10.45 -3.40
C ALA A 79 5.43 -9.32 -3.29
N ALA A 80 5.31 -8.44 -2.30
CA ALA A 80 6.30 -7.40 -2.06
C ALA A 80 7.71 -7.97 -1.77
N LEU A 81 7.79 -9.00 -0.92
CA LEU A 81 9.04 -9.71 -0.64
C LEU A 81 9.65 -10.33 -1.90
N LEU A 82 8.84 -11.01 -2.71
CA LEU A 82 9.28 -11.62 -3.98
C LEU A 82 9.73 -10.56 -5.00
N THR A 83 9.26 -9.32 -4.87
CA THR A 83 9.67 -8.20 -5.72
C THR A 83 10.94 -7.51 -5.19
N GLY A 84 11.44 -7.87 -4.00
CA GLY A 84 12.70 -7.37 -3.44
C GLY A 84 12.55 -6.32 -2.36
N PHE A 85 11.34 -6.06 -1.85
CA PHE A 85 11.15 -5.25 -0.65
C PHE A 85 11.50 -6.03 0.59
N ASP A 86 11.92 -5.33 1.64
CA ASP A 86 11.92 -5.87 3.00
C ASP A 86 10.49 -5.85 3.56
N SER A 87 10.16 -6.82 4.41
CA SER A 87 8.91 -6.77 5.17
C SER A 87 9.21 -6.64 6.66
N LYS A 88 8.43 -5.80 7.35
CA LYS A 88 8.37 -5.81 8.81
C LYS A 88 7.08 -6.50 9.24
N GLN A 89 7.20 -7.38 10.22
CA GLN A 89 6.05 -7.96 10.89
C GLN A 89 5.51 -6.92 11.87
N MET A 90 4.24 -6.54 11.71
CA MET A 90 3.49 -5.74 12.69
C MET A 90 2.78 -6.66 13.67
#